data_AF-A0AAN9U5Q6-F1
#
_entry.id   AF-A0AAN9U5Q6-F1
#
_cell.length_a   1.000
_cell.length_b   1.000
_cell.length_c   1.000
_cell.angle_alpha   90.00
_cell.angle_beta   90.00
_cell.angle_gamma   90.00
#
_symmetry.space_group_name_H-M   'P 1'
#
loop_
_entity.id
_entity.type
_entity.pdbx_description
1 polymer ?
#
loop_
_entity_poly.entity_id
_entity_poly.type
_entity_poly.pdbx_seq_one_letter_code
_entity_poly.pdbx_strand_id
1 'polypeptide(L)'
;MAKSARSSTVKANNQRLKKGVFGPVEAARQERLSAKLLEIASQPKPVQEQKMEDVAEKAMDIDTSADAQTKPRKSRIIRRRGKKSNIVFPKFGDRNKVKKR
;
A
#
# COMPACT_ATOMS: atom_id res chain seq x y z
N MET A 1 -28.10 -8.76 6.10
CA MET A 1 -26.84 -8.34 6.76
C MET A 1 -25.99 -7.54 5.79
N ALA A 2 -25.46 -6.40 6.20
CA ALA A 2 -24.44 -5.69 5.42
C ALA A 2 -23.17 -6.56 5.31
N LYS A 3 -22.46 -6.43 4.19
CA LYS A 3 -21.19 -7.14 4.01
C LYS A 3 -20.08 -6.41 4.78
N SER A 4 -19.18 -7.16 5.40
CA SER A 4 -17.99 -6.59 6.02
C SER A 4 -17.11 -5.86 5.00
N ALA A 5 -16.41 -4.82 5.44
CA ALA A 5 -15.35 -4.14 4.69
C ALA A 5 -14.26 -5.10 4.18
N ARG A 6 -14.06 -6.24 4.87
CA ARG A 6 -13.07 -7.26 4.47
C ARG A 6 -13.61 -8.26 3.46
N SER A 7 -14.90 -8.23 3.13
CA SER A 7 -15.49 -9.19 2.20
C SER A 7 -14.82 -9.12 0.82
N SER A 8 -14.61 -10.27 0.20
CA SER A 8 -13.97 -10.37 -1.12
C SER A 8 -14.74 -9.59 -2.18
N THR A 9 -16.07 -9.65 -2.14
CA THR A 9 -16.93 -8.95 -3.11
C THR A 9 -16.79 -7.43 -3.04
N VAL A 10 -16.70 -6.85 -1.85
CA VAL A 10 -16.52 -5.40 -1.67
C VAL A 10 -15.12 -4.98 -2.15
N LYS A 11 -14.08 -5.74 -1.79
CA LYS A 11 -12.71 -5.45 -2.24
C LYS A 11 -12.56 -5.49 -3.75
N ALA A 12 -13.10 -6.52 -4.41
CA ALA A 12 -13.01 -6.66 -5.86
C ALA A 12 -13.73 -5.53 -6.59
N ASN A 13 -14.89 -5.07 -6.10
CA ASN A 13 -15.59 -3.93 -6.67
C ASN A 13 -14.78 -2.63 -6.49
N ASN A 14 -14.29 -2.36 -5.28
CA ASN A 14 -13.48 -1.16 -5.01
C ASN A 14 -12.20 -1.11 -5.85
N GLN A 15 -11.57 -2.26 -6.10
CA GLN A 15 -10.41 -2.33 -7.01
C GLN A 15 -10.77 -1.92 -8.44
N ARG A 16 -11.94 -2.30 -8.95
CA ARG A 16 -12.40 -1.90 -10.29
C ARG A 16 -12.67 -0.40 -10.35
N LEU A 17 -13.34 0.15 -9.33
CA LEU A 17 -13.60 1.60 -9.24
C LEU A 17 -12.30 2.40 -9.16
N LYS A 18 -11.30 1.92 -8.40
CA LYS A 18 -9.98 2.52 -8.35
C LYS A 18 -9.29 2.55 -9.71
N LYS A 19 -9.39 1.47 -10.49
CA LYS A 19 -8.77 1.41 -11.82
C LYS A 19 -9.48 2.28 -12.86
N GLY A 20 -10.81 2.26 -12.88
CA GLY A 20 -11.58 2.95 -13.93
C GLY A 20 -11.86 4.41 -13.63
N VAL A 21 -12.24 4.73 -12.40
CA VAL A 21 -12.77 6.06 -12.04
C VAL A 21 -11.73 6.88 -11.29
N PHE A 22 -11.21 6.34 -10.18
CA PHE A 22 -10.38 7.15 -9.28
C PHE A 22 -8.93 7.30 -9.78
N GLY A 23 -8.35 6.25 -10.35
CA GLY A 23 -6.97 6.24 -10.83
C GLY A 23 -6.70 7.32 -11.89
N PRO A 24 -7.47 7.38 -12.99
CA PRO A 24 -7.29 8.42 -14.01
C PRO A 24 -7.47 9.84 -13.47
N VAL A 25 -8.42 10.04 -12.55
CA VAL A 25 -8.69 11.36 -11.94
C VAL A 25 -7.54 11.79 -11.03
N GLU A 26 -6.96 10.86 -10.26
CA GLU A 26 -5.79 11.12 -9.42
C GLU A 26 -4.55 11.42 -10.26
N ALA A 27 -4.32 10.68 -11.36
CA ALA A 27 -3.22 10.94 -12.28
C ALA A 27 -3.32 12.35 -12.89
N ALA A 28 -4.48 12.73 -13.43
CA ALA A 28 -4.70 14.08 -13.98
C ALA A 28 -4.53 15.18 -12.93
N ARG A 29 -4.87 14.92 -11.66
CA ARG A 29 -4.61 15.86 -10.56
C ARG A 29 -3.11 16.01 -10.31
N GLN A 30 -2.36 14.91 -10.30
CA GLN A 30 -0.92 14.91 -10.10
C GLN A 30 -0.20 15.68 -11.21
N GLU A 31 -0.59 15.47 -12.47
CA GLU A 31 -0.05 16.21 -13.62
C GLU A 31 -0.28 17.72 -13.51
N ARG A 32 -1.47 18.15 -13.09
CA ARG A 32 -1.76 19.57 -12.88
C ARG A 32 -0.93 20.17 -11.74
N LEU A 33 -0.75 19.42 -10.65
CA LEU A 33 0.05 19.89 -9.53
C LEU A 33 1.54 19.96 -9.88
N SER A 34 2.07 18.97 -10.61
CA SER A 34 3.47 19.00 -11.04
C SER A 34 3.73 20.15 -12.00
N ALA A 35 2.82 20.43 -12.94
CA ALA A 35 2.92 21.58 -13.84
C ALA A 35 2.98 22.91 -13.06
N LYS A 36 2.10 23.09 -12.07
CA LYS A 36 2.12 24.29 -11.19
C LYS A 36 3.42 24.41 -10.39
N LEU A 37 3.96 23.30 -9.89
CA LEU A 37 5.23 23.32 -9.16
C LEU A 37 6.41 23.70 -10.05
N LEU A 38 6.43 23.20 -11.29
CA LEU A 38 7.44 23.59 -12.28
C LEU A 38 7.32 25.06 -12.69
N GLU A 39 6.08 25.53 -12.87
CA GLU A 39 5.81 26.95 -13.13
C GLU A 39 6.36 27.82 -12.00
N ILE A 40 6.03 27.51 -10.74
CA ILE A 40 6.54 28.22 -9.56
C ILE A 40 8.07 28.19 -9.49
N ALA A 41 8.70 27.05 -9.80
CA ALA A 41 10.15 26.93 -9.79
C ALA A 41 10.83 27.71 -10.92
N SER A 42 10.14 27.88 -12.06
CA SER A 42 10.64 28.63 -13.21
C SER A 42 10.52 30.14 -13.07
N GLN A 43 9.63 30.61 -12.17
CA GLN A 43 9.54 32.03 -11.87
C GLN A 43 10.88 32.51 -11.31
N PRO A 44 11.42 33.65 -11.79
CA PRO A 44 12.63 34.22 -11.22
C PRO A 44 12.38 34.43 -9.73
N LYS A 45 13.31 33.96 -8.90
CA LYS A 45 13.22 34.11 -7.43
C LYS A 45 12.83 35.57 -7.16
N PRO A 46 11.68 35.84 -6.52
CA PRO A 46 11.31 37.20 -6.21
C PRO A 46 12.49 37.81 -5.46
N VAL A 47 12.96 38.97 -5.94
CA VAL A 47 13.98 39.76 -5.24
C VAL A 47 13.43 39.94 -3.84
N GLN A 48 14.08 39.33 -2.86
CA GLN A 48 13.72 39.51 -1.47
C GLN A 48 13.98 40.98 -1.14
N GLU A 49 12.93 41.79 -1.22
CA GLU A 49 12.93 43.14 -0.66
C GLU A 49 12.98 43.01 0.87
N GLN A 50 14.20 42.79 1.35
CA GLN A 50 14.75 43.20 2.64
C GLN A 50 14.15 42.64 3.95
N LYS A 51 15.07 42.00 4.70
CA LYS A 51 15.17 41.94 6.17
C LYS A 51 14.24 40.98 6.93
N MET A 52 14.77 39.78 7.18
CA MET A 52 14.88 39.24 8.54
C MET A 52 16.19 38.44 8.62
N GLU A 53 17.32 39.13 8.67
CA GLU A 53 18.51 38.57 9.32
C GLU A 53 18.29 38.63 10.84
N ASP A 54 18.76 37.59 11.52
CA ASP A 54 18.93 37.46 12.98
C ASP A 54 17.70 37.23 13.86
N VAL A 55 17.19 35.98 13.82
CA VAL A 55 17.00 35.23 15.08
C VAL A 55 17.67 33.87 14.94
N ALA A 56 18.86 33.83 15.50
CA ALA A 56 19.54 32.69 16.07
C ALA A 56 18.68 31.45 16.37
N GLU A 57 19.26 30.30 16.07
CA GLU A 57 19.26 29.15 16.99
C GLU A 57 17.89 28.77 17.56
N LYS A 58 17.07 28.12 16.73
CA LYS A 58 16.19 27.07 17.24
C LYS A 58 16.20 25.89 16.30
N ALA A 59 17.36 25.24 16.26
CA ALA A 59 17.40 23.80 16.16
C ALA A 59 16.45 23.26 17.25
N MET A 60 15.24 22.89 16.85
CA MET A 60 14.46 21.95 17.66
C MET A 60 15.11 20.59 17.44
N ASP A 61 16.14 20.32 18.23
CA ASP A 61 16.45 18.97 18.68
C ASP A 61 15.17 18.37 19.25
N ILE A 62 14.51 17.53 18.44
CA ILE A 62 13.65 16.48 18.97
C ILE A 62 14.58 15.30 19.21
N ASP A 63 15.32 15.40 20.31
CA ASP A 63 16.01 14.28 20.90
C ASP A 63 14.97 13.23 21.33
N THR A 64 15.13 12.07 20.72
CA THR A 64 15.08 10.76 21.37
C THR A 64 14.38 10.70 22.73
N SER A 65 13.12 10.30 22.72
CA SER A 65 12.56 9.56 23.85
C SER A 65 11.63 8.45 23.33
N ALA A 66 12.04 7.21 23.62
CA ALA A 66 11.27 5.97 23.70
C ALA A 66 10.38 5.62 22.47
N ASP A 67 10.63 4.55 21.73
CA ASP A 67 10.79 3.18 22.22
C ASP A 67 11.75 2.40 21.34
N ALA A 68 12.74 1.78 21.97
CA ALA A 68 13.50 0.70 21.38
C ALA A 68 12.55 -0.47 21.09
N GLN A 69 11.93 -0.48 19.90
CA GLN A 69 11.20 -1.64 19.44
C GLN A 69 12.20 -2.78 19.25
N THR A 70 12.18 -3.71 20.20
CA THR A 70 12.82 -5.01 20.10
C THR A 70 12.36 -5.66 18.81
N LYS A 71 13.22 -5.62 17.77
CA LYS A 71 12.93 -6.24 16.48
C LYS A 71 12.73 -7.74 16.73
N PRO A 72 11.54 -8.32 16.47
CA PRO A 72 11.39 -9.76 16.60
C PRO A 72 12.28 -10.42 15.54
N ARG A 73 13.27 -11.20 15.98
CA ARG A 73 14.11 -11.99 15.07
C ARG A 73 13.17 -12.90 14.28
N LYS A 74 13.18 -12.75 12.95
CA LYS A 74 12.33 -13.54 12.06
C LYS A 74 12.77 -14.99 12.12
N SER A 75 12.09 -15.81 12.92
CA SER A 75 12.27 -17.26 12.86
C SER A 75 11.77 -17.74 11.49
N ARG A 76 12.55 -18.63 10.87
CA ARG A 76 12.24 -19.21 9.56
C ARG A 76 10.98 -20.06 9.70
N ILE A 77 9.89 -19.64 9.09
CA ILE A 77 8.64 -20.40 9.04
C ILE A 77 8.88 -21.66 8.20
N ILE A 78 9.08 -22.80 8.86
CA ILE A 78 9.09 -24.11 8.19
C ILE A 78 7.63 -24.47 7.89
N ARG A 79 7.24 -24.36 6.63
CA ARG A 79 5.92 -24.83 6.18
C ARG A 79 5.91 -26.35 6.27
N ARG A 80 5.26 -26.91 7.31
CA ARG A 80 4.89 -28.33 7.28
C ARG A 80 3.94 -28.52 6.11
N ARG A 81 4.34 -29.31 5.11
CA ARG A 81 3.51 -29.67 3.96
C ARG A 81 2.33 -30.49 4.49
N GLY A 82 1.21 -29.84 4.79
CA GLY A 82 -0.05 -30.52 5.07
C GLY A 82 -0.42 -31.38 3.86
N LYS A 83 -0.73 -32.66 4.08
CA LYS A 83 -1.29 -33.52 3.04
C LYS A 83 -2.60 -32.88 2.59
N LYS A 84 -2.64 -32.38 1.36
CA LYS A 84 -3.85 -31.83 0.77
C LYS A 84 -4.79 -33.00 0.50
N SER A 85 -5.76 -33.24 1.36
CA SER A 85 -6.94 -34.00 0.95
C SER A 85 -7.70 -33.09 -0.01
N ASN A 86 -7.48 -33.29 -1.31
CA ASN A 86 -8.31 -32.63 -2.31
C ASN A 86 -9.72 -33.18 -2.10
N ILE A 87 -10.60 -32.37 -1.50
CA ILE A 87 -12.06 -32.59 -1.52
C ILE A 87 -12.53 -32.28 -2.95
N VAL A 88 -12.05 -33.07 -3.89
CA VAL A 88 -12.49 -33.09 -5.27
C VAL A 88 -12.94 -34.52 -5.48
N PHE A 89 -14.25 -34.69 -5.65
CA PHE A 89 -14.80 -35.98 -6.01
C PHE A 89 -14.03 -36.50 -7.23
N PRO A 90 -13.55 -37.76 -7.23
CA PRO A 90 -12.89 -38.31 -8.38
C PRO A 90 -13.78 -38.13 -9.62
N LYS A 91 -13.20 -37.56 -10.67
CA LYS A 91 -13.86 -37.41 -11.97
C LYS A 91 -14.38 -38.79 -12.39
N PHE A 92 -15.50 -38.85 -13.10
CA PHE A 92 -16.23 -40.09 -13.36
C PHE A 92 -15.34 -41.26 -13.84
N GLY A 93 -14.34 -41.00 -14.69
CA GLY A 93 -13.38 -42.00 -15.18
C GLY A 93 -12.30 -42.47 -14.20
N ASP A 94 -12.04 -41.74 -13.11
CA ASP A 94 -10.99 -42.05 -12.14
C ASP A 94 -11.52 -42.77 -10.88
N ARG A 95 -12.85 -42.91 -10.74
CA ARG A 95 -13.50 -43.55 -9.58
C ARG A 95 -13.10 -45.02 -9.41
N ASN A 96 -12.92 -45.76 -10.51
CA ASN A 96 -12.59 -47.18 -10.47
C ASN A 96 -11.13 -47.47 -10.10
N LYS A 97 -10.23 -46.47 -10.24
CA LYS A 97 -8.82 -46.59 -9.84
C LYS A 97 -8.62 -46.40 -8.34
N VAL A 98 -9.51 -45.63 -7.69
CA VAL A 98 -9.46 -45.38 -6.23
C VAL A 98 -9.96 -46.58 -5.42
N LYS A 99 -10.89 -47.38 -5.96
CA LYS A 99 -11.45 -48.57 -5.29
C LYS A 99 -10.54 -49.81 -5.27
N LYS A 100 -9.34 -49.77 -5.88
CA LYS A 100 -8.40 -50.92 -5.96
C LYS A 100 -7.29 -50.88 -4.89
N ARG A 101 -7.55 -50.28 -3.72
CA ARG A 101 -6.62 -50.26 -2.58
C ARG A 101 -7.31 -50.69 -1.31
#